data_AF-A0A453GCG2-F1
#
_entry.id   AF-A0A453GCG2-F1
#
_cell.length_a   1.000
_cell.length_b   1.000
_cell.length_c   1.000
_cell.angle_alpha   90.00
_cell.angle_beta   90.00
_cell.angle_gamma   90.00
#
_symmetry.space_group_name_H-M   'P 1'
#
loop_
_entity.id
_entity.type
_entity.pdbx_description
1 polymer ?
#
loop_
_entity_poly.entity_id
_entity_poly.type
_entity_poly.pdbx_seq_one_letter_code
_entity_poly.pdbx_strand_id
1 'polypeptide(L)'
;FPPTHDQAVFDEIKGELAGGELRIRFVFLETALFDGFCQLHGEMDRVCTMHANCCIGLENKVHDLTNMAADWKNYTSLAPAERRGSGRRWTAPDQCEDSMRQR
;
A
#
# COMPACT_ATOMS: atom_id res chain seq x y z
N PHE A 1 16.78 8.92 16.47
CA PHE A 1 15.73 7.97 16.12
C PHE A 1 16.41 6.66 15.71
N PRO A 2 15.91 5.45 16.05
CA PRO A 2 16.67 4.22 15.87
C PRO A 2 17.12 4.02 14.42
N PRO A 3 18.29 3.40 14.20
CA PRO A 3 18.86 3.19 12.87
C PRO A 3 18.17 2.05 12.08
N THR A 4 17.27 1.31 12.73
CA THR A 4 16.58 0.13 12.19
C THR A 4 15.21 0.50 11.60
N HIS A 5 14.80 -0.21 10.55
CA HIS A 5 13.51 0.01 9.89
C HIS A 5 12.33 -0.42 10.79
N ASP A 6 11.18 0.21 10.62
CA ASP A 6 9.98 0.03 11.46
C ASP A 6 9.58 -1.44 11.65
N GLN A 7 9.78 -2.28 10.63
CA GLN A 7 9.51 -3.73 10.71
C GLN A 7 10.43 -4.45 11.72
N ALA A 8 11.70 -4.05 11.81
CA ALA A 8 12.63 -4.63 12.78
C ALA A 8 12.27 -4.20 14.21
N VAL A 9 11.93 -2.92 14.40
CA VAL A 9 11.45 -2.40 15.70
C VAL A 9 10.17 -3.12 16.12
N PHE A 10 9.23 -3.32 15.19
CA PHE A 10 8.01 -4.06 15.45
C PHE A 10 8.28 -5.53 15.82
N ASP A 11 9.21 -6.18 15.14
CA ASP A 11 9.60 -7.56 15.42
C ASP A 11 10.19 -7.75 16.82
N GLU A 12 10.90 -6.74 17.35
CA GLU A 12 11.42 -6.74 18.72
C GLU A 12 10.31 -6.66 19.77
N ILE A 13 9.26 -5.87 19.54
CA ILE A 13 8.21 -5.60 20.55
C ILE A 13 6.98 -6.51 20.43
N LYS A 14 6.72 -7.13 19.27
CA LYS A 14 5.48 -7.88 19.02
C LYS A 14 5.27 -9.04 19.98
N GLY A 15 6.34 -9.66 20.49
CA GLY A 15 6.26 -10.75 21.46
C GLY A 15 5.65 -10.31 22.79
N GLU A 16 6.08 -9.15 23.29
CA GLU A 16 5.56 -8.56 24.53
C GLU A 16 4.09 -8.15 24.37
N LEU A 17 3.73 -7.59 23.21
CA LEU A 17 2.35 -7.21 22.91
C LEU A 17 1.41 -8.42 22.81
N ALA A 18 1.88 -9.53 22.25
CA ALA A 18 1.09 -10.76 22.12
C ALA A 18 0.98 -11.54 23.43
N GLY A 19 2.07 -11.60 24.20
CA GLY A 19 2.17 -12.38 25.44
C GLY A 19 1.84 -11.63 26.73
N GLY A 20 1.84 -10.30 26.69
CA GLY A 20 1.59 -9.43 27.84
C GLY A 20 0.10 -9.21 28.12
N GLU A 21 -0.20 -8.20 28.95
CA GLU A 21 -1.56 -7.91 29.43
C GLU A 21 -2.54 -7.58 28.29
N LEU A 22 -2.06 -6.99 27.19
CA LEU A 22 -2.88 -6.63 26.04
C LEU A 22 -3.32 -7.84 25.21
N ARG A 23 -2.58 -8.96 25.26
CA ARG A 23 -2.88 -10.22 24.57
C ARG A 23 -3.25 -10.05 23.09
N ILE A 24 -2.49 -9.23 22.37
CA ILE A 24 -2.78 -8.85 20.98
C ILE A 24 -2.56 -10.03 20.04
N ARG A 25 -3.47 -10.21 19.08
CA ARG A 25 -3.28 -11.13 17.95
C ARG A 25 -2.78 -10.39 16.73
N PHE A 26 -1.63 -10.81 16.21
CA PHE A 26 -1.09 -10.30 14.96
C PHE A 26 -1.51 -11.18 13.78
N VAL A 27 -1.82 -10.54 12.66
CA VAL A 27 -2.17 -11.20 11.39
C VAL A 27 -1.35 -10.55 10.29
N PHE A 28 -0.63 -11.36 9.53
CA PHE A 28 0.05 -10.89 8.32
C PHE A 28 -0.98 -10.65 7.23
N LEU A 29 -0.93 -9.47 6.62
CA LEU A 29 -1.77 -9.11 5.49
C LEU A 29 -0.99 -9.44 4.20
N GLU A 30 -1.64 -10.15 3.27
CA GLU A 30 -1.04 -10.50 1.99
C GLU A 30 -0.85 -9.23 1.15
N THR A 31 0.38 -8.93 0.74
CA THR A 31 0.68 -7.70 -0.04
C THR A 31 0.04 -7.71 -1.43
N ALA A 32 -0.36 -8.87 -1.94
CA ALA A 32 -1.18 -8.98 -3.14
C ALA A 32 -2.62 -8.44 -2.96
N LEU A 33 -3.13 -8.41 -1.71
CA LEU A 33 -4.43 -7.84 -1.36
C LEU A 33 -4.30 -6.43 -0.75
N PHE A 34 -3.19 -6.16 -0.07
CA PHE A 34 -2.89 -4.90 0.62
C PHE A 34 -1.63 -4.27 0.02
N ASP A 35 -1.79 -3.61 -1.11
CA ASP A 35 -0.71 -3.01 -1.90
C ASP A 35 -0.49 -1.54 -1.53
N GLY A 36 0.69 -0.98 -1.73
CA GLY A 36 1.00 0.37 -1.28
C GLY A 36 2.04 1.11 -2.10
N PHE A 37 2.06 2.43 -1.98
CA PHE A 37 2.87 3.28 -2.87
C PHE A 37 4.37 2.98 -2.82
N CYS A 38 4.89 2.56 -1.67
CA CYS A 38 6.30 2.20 -1.51
C CYS A 38 6.70 0.84 -2.08
N GLN A 39 5.73 -0.03 -2.32
CA GLN A 39 5.93 -1.40 -2.76
C GLN A 39 4.78 -1.77 -3.70
N LEU A 40 4.64 -1.01 -4.79
CA LEU A 40 3.52 -1.16 -5.71
C LEU A 40 3.69 -2.43 -6.56
N HIS A 41 2.89 -3.46 -6.29
CA HIS A 41 3.00 -4.76 -6.95
C HIS A 41 2.30 -4.80 -8.33
N GLY A 42 1.33 -3.91 -8.58
CA GLY A 42 0.83 -3.62 -9.94
C GLY A 42 -0.34 -4.48 -10.44
N GLU A 43 -0.75 -5.52 -9.70
CA GLU A 43 -1.88 -6.40 -10.05
C GLU A 43 -3.22 -5.82 -9.57
N MET A 44 -3.90 -5.06 -10.43
CA MET A 44 -5.18 -4.43 -10.07
C MET A 44 -6.30 -5.43 -9.72
N ASP A 45 -6.22 -6.67 -10.19
CA ASP A 45 -7.29 -7.67 -10.05
C ASP A 45 -7.34 -8.33 -8.67
N ARG A 46 -6.29 -8.21 -7.86
CA ARG A 46 -6.19 -8.81 -6.52
C ARG A 46 -6.30 -7.79 -5.40
N VAL A 47 -5.83 -6.56 -5.62
CA VAL A 47 -5.76 -5.54 -4.57
C VAL A 47 -7.14 -5.15 -4.05
N CYS A 48 -7.29 -5.24 -2.73
CA CYS A 48 -8.48 -4.84 -1.99
C CYS A 48 -8.26 -3.51 -1.24
N THR A 49 -7.02 -3.19 -0.87
CA THR A 49 -6.68 -1.97 -0.14
C THR A 49 -5.37 -1.40 -0.64
N MET A 50 -5.38 -0.09 -0.93
CA MET A 50 -4.20 0.67 -1.32
C MET A 50 -3.76 1.58 -0.18
N HIS A 51 -2.49 1.49 0.25
CA HIS A 51 -1.94 2.33 1.32
C HIS A 51 -0.89 3.34 0.82
N ALA A 52 -1.02 4.57 1.30
CA ALA A 52 -0.13 5.69 0.99
C ALA A 52 0.51 6.24 2.27
N ASN A 53 0.93 5.33 3.16
CA ASN A 53 1.45 5.68 4.48
C ASN A 53 2.88 6.22 4.45
N CYS A 54 3.66 5.80 3.45
CA CYS A 54 5.02 6.28 3.28
C CYS A 54 5.12 7.61 2.52
N CYS A 55 4.02 8.07 1.94
CA CYS A 55 3.97 9.33 1.23
C CYS A 55 4.14 10.52 2.18
N ILE A 56 5.00 11.46 1.81
CA ILE A 56 5.26 12.67 2.59
C ILE A 56 4.44 13.81 1.99
N GLY A 57 3.65 14.48 2.83
CA GLY A 57 2.77 15.58 2.43
C GLY A 57 1.35 15.12 2.10
N LEU A 58 0.35 15.82 2.65
CA LEU A 58 -1.06 15.49 2.45
C LEU A 58 -1.49 15.70 0.99
N GLU A 59 -1.00 16.74 0.34
CA GLU A 59 -1.35 17.08 -1.04
C GLU A 59 -0.90 15.98 -2.01
N ASN A 60 0.37 15.53 -1.92
CA ASN A 60 0.91 14.42 -2.71
C ASN A 60 0.06 13.14 -2.51
N LYS A 61 -0.26 12.83 -1.25
CA LYS A 61 -1.09 11.66 -0.90
C LYS A 61 -2.47 11.72 -1.54
N VAL A 62 -3.15 12.86 -1.45
CA VAL A 62 -4.49 13.04 -2.03
C VAL A 62 -4.45 12.99 -3.55
N HIS A 63 -3.43 13.58 -4.17
CA HIS A 63 -3.24 13.55 -5.62
C HIS A 63 -3.12 12.12 -6.14
N ASP A 64 -2.15 11.36 -5.65
CA ASP A 64 -1.88 10.01 -6.15
C ASP A 64 -3.01 9.02 -5.81
N LEU A 65 -3.67 9.15 -4.64
CA LEU A 65 -4.86 8.35 -4.34
C LEU A 65 -6.03 8.66 -5.26
N THR A 66 -6.17 9.91 -5.70
CA THR A 66 -7.21 10.30 -6.66
C THR A 66 -6.96 9.65 -8.02
N ASN A 67 -5.70 9.61 -8.48
CA ASN A 67 -5.32 8.92 -9.71
C ASN A 67 -5.64 7.43 -9.62
N MET A 68 -5.28 6.76 -8.52
CA MET A 68 -5.60 5.34 -8.34
C MET A 68 -7.10 5.06 -8.24
N ALA A 69 -7.88 5.95 -7.63
CA ALA A 69 -9.34 5.82 -7.62
C ALA A 69 -9.93 5.92 -9.04
N ALA A 70 -9.37 6.78 -9.90
CA ALA A 70 -9.76 6.89 -11.30
C ALA A 70 -9.39 5.62 -12.09
N ASP A 71 -8.17 5.08 -11.88
CA ASP A 71 -7.74 3.82 -12.48
C ASP A 71 -8.64 2.66 -12.09
N TRP A 72 -8.98 2.55 -10.80
CA TRP A 72 -9.89 1.53 -10.29
C TRP A 72 -11.27 1.63 -10.94
N LYS A 73 -11.82 2.85 -11.07
CA LYS A 73 -13.09 3.09 -11.75
C LYS A 73 -13.03 2.67 -13.22
N ASN A 74 -11.93 2.98 -13.90
CA ASN A 74 -11.73 2.61 -15.31
C ASN A 74 -11.53 1.10 -15.50
N TYR A 75 -10.87 0.42 -14.56
CA TYR A 75 -10.70 -1.02 -14.60
C TYR A 75 -12.01 -1.76 -14.30
N THR A 76 -12.77 -1.28 -13.32
CA THR A 76 -14.05 -1.90 -12.91
C THR A 76 -15.23 -1.59 -13.84
N SER A 77 -15.10 -0.63 -14.75
CA SER A 77 -16.12 -0.42 -15.80
C SER A 77 -16.07 -1.48 -16.90
N LEU A 78 -14.95 -2.21 -17.03
CA LEU A 78 -14.78 -3.29 -18.00
C LEU A 78 -15.55 -4.55 -17.63
N ALA A 79 -15.94 -5.34 -18.63
CA ALA A 79 -16.52 -6.65 -18.42
C ALA A 79 -15.47 -7.60 -17.79
N PRO A 80 -15.88 -8.60 -16.97
CA PRO A 80 -14.91 -9.49 -16.30
C PRO A 80 -13.95 -10.24 -17.23
N ALA A 81 -14.39 -10.55 -18.46
CA ALA A 81 -13.55 -11.17 -19.47
C ALA A 81 -12.47 -10.21 -20.02
N GLU A 82 -12.78 -8.92 -20.11
CA GLU A 82 -11.86 -7.89 -20.62
C GLU A 82 -10.85 -7.46 -19.54
N ARG A 83 -11.22 -7.55 -18.26
CA ARG A 83 -10.31 -7.30 -17.14
C ARG A 83 -9.13 -8.26 -17.15
N ARG A 84 -9.44 -9.56 -17.33
CA ARG A 84 -8.44 -10.64 -17.45
C ARG A 84 -7.66 -10.46 -18.76
N GLY A 85 -6.40 -10.06 -18.64
CA GLY A 85 -5.52 -9.82 -19.79
C GLY A 85 -5.51 -8.39 -20.31
N SER A 86 -6.20 -7.44 -19.64
CA SER A 86 -6.15 -6.02 -19.99
C SER A 86 -4.76 -5.40 -19.86
N GLY A 87 -3.86 -6.00 -19.07
CA GLY A 87 -2.54 -5.45 -18.76
C GLY A 87 -2.60 -4.08 -18.08
N ARG A 88 -3.77 -3.68 -17.54
CA ARG A 88 -3.92 -2.41 -16.83
C ARG A 88 -3.11 -2.47 -15.54
N ARG A 89 -2.38 -1.39 -15.29
CA ARG A 89 -1.56 -1.18 -14.11
C ARG A 89 -2.03 0.12 -13.47
N TRP A 90 -1.78 0.24 -12.18
CA TRP A 90 -1.90 1.50 -11.47
C TRP A 90 -1.02 2.57 -12.13
N THR A 91 -1.53 3.78 -12.21
CA THR A 91 -0.71 4.97 -12.43
C THR A 91 0.33 5.03 -11.30
N ALA A 92 1.59 5.29 -11.66
CA ALA A 92 2.66 5.38 -10.68
C ALA A 92 2.41 6.56 -9.71
N PRO A 93 2.64 6.39 -8.40
CA PRO A 93 2.44 7.45 -7.40
C PRO A 93 3.66 8.40 -7.40
N ASP A 94 3.89 9.06 -8.53
CA ASP A 94 5.11 9.83 -8.80
C ASP A 94 5.34 10.94 -7.76
N GLN A 95 4.28 11.64 -7.32
CA GLN A 95 4.43 12.71 -6.32
C GLN A 95 4.86 12.15 -4.97
N CYS A 96 4.29 11.01 -4.58
CA CYS A 96 4.68 10.34 -3.35
C CYS A 96 6.10 9.75 -3.46
N GLU A 97 6.49 9.16 -4.59
CA GLU A 97 7.86 8.69 -4.82
C GLU A 97 8.87 9.84 -4.72
N ASP A 98 8.59 10.96 -5.38
CA ASP A 98 9.44 12.15 -5.35
C ASP A 98 9.52 12.77 -3.95
N SER A 99 8.41 12.76 -3.20
CA SER A 99 8.38 13.27 -1.82
C SER A 99 9.31 12.49 -0.89
N MET A 100 9.50 11.19 -1.13
CA MET A 100 10.35 10.32 -0.31
C MET A 100 11.83 10.44 -0.65
N ARG A 101 12.18 10.77 -1.90
CA ARG A 101 13.57 10.99 -2.34
C ARG A 101 14.21 12.25 -1.75
N GLN A 102 13.39 13.16 -1.22
CA GLN A 102 13.83 14.40 -0.59
C GLN A 102 14.21 14.23 0.89
N ARG A 103 14.15 12.99 1.42
CA ARG A 103 14.62 12.63 2.76
C ARG A 103 16.04 12.09 2.78
#